data_AF-A0A401TZD3-F1
#
_entry.id   AF-A0A401TZD3-F1
#
_cell.length_a   1.000
_cell.length_b   1.000
_cell.length_c   1.000
_cell.angle_alpha   90.00
_cell.angle_beta   90.00
_cell.angle_gamma   90.00
#
_symmetry.space_group_name_H-M   'P 1'
#
loop_
_entity.id
_entity.type
_entity.pdbx_description
1 polymer ?
#
loop_
_entity_poly.entity_id
_entity_poly.type
_entity_poly.pdbx_seq_one_letter_code
_entity_poly.pdbx_strand_id
1 'polypeptide(L)'
;MNREPVRSPSRSVANEEFHSTYDHVNETARAIVRALDEHGIPACNSVAAFPMEMDLPRIMMVQHKPIAVEAGLGRMGIHRSVIHPKFGSFVLLGTVLLGCEVDAYDQQIDYNPCLECKLCVAACPVGAIKPDGGFDFLSCHTHNYHDFLGNFTQWVEKVADAKDARDYRARVPRTETLNIWQSLSFKPGYKAAYCIS
;
A
#
# COMPACT_ATOMS: atom_id res chain seq x y z
N MET A 1 6.65 1.01 -11.70
CA MET A 1 7.68 1.33 -10.69
C MET A 1 9.05 0.92 -11.19
N ASN A 2 10.03 1.79 -10.97
CA ASN A 2 11.44 1.50 -11.19
C ASN A 2 11.95 0.55 -10.08
N ARG A 3 12.58 -0.56 -10.46
CA ARG A 3 12.99 -1.62 -9.52
C ARG A 3 14.07 -1.17 -8.55
N GLU A 4 15.10 -0.49 -9.05
CA GLU A 4 16.26 -0.09 -8.24
C GLU A 4 15.91 0.96 -7.18
N PRO A 5 15.13 2.03 -7.48
CA PRO A 5 14.66 2.94 -6.44
C PRO A 5 13.85 2.24 -5.33
N VAL A 6 12.98 1.31 -5.71
CA VAL A 6 12.16 0.53 -4.75
C VAL A 6 13.01 -0.39 -3.87
N ARG A 7 14.11 -0.94 -4.39
CA ARG A 7 15.08 -1.78 -3.66
C ARG A 7 16.11 -0.98 -2.87
N SER A 8 16.11 0.34 -2.98
CA SER A 8 17.09 1.17 -2.29
C SER A 8 16.96 1.04 -0.78
N PRO A 9 18.07 0.88 -0.03
CA PRO A 9 18.04 0.93 1.42
C PRO A 9 17.69 2.34 1.94
N SER A 10 17.80 3.36 1.08
CA SER A 10 17.38 4.72 1.41
C SER A 10 15.86 4.86 1.29
N ARG A 11 15.21 4.92 2.45
CA ARG A 11 13.74 5.04 2.55
C ARG A 11 13.17 6.17 1.72
N SER A 12 13.85 7.32 1.64
CA SER A 12 13.40 8.48 0.86
C SER A 12 13.28 8.16 -0.63
N VAL A 13 14.24 7.44 -1.19
CA VAL A 13 14.26 7.06 -2.62
C VAL A 13 13.12 6.10 -2.94
N ALA A 14 12.92 5.08 -2.12
CA ALA A 14 11.83 4.12 -2.32
C ALA A 14 10.44 4.76 -2.13
N ASN A 15 10.30 5.66 -1.14
CA ASN A 15 9.03 6.34 -0.90
C ASN A 15 8.67 7.31 -2.02
N GLU A 16 9.64 8.08 -2.54
CA GLU A 16 9.39 8.94 -3.70
C GLU A 16 8.84 8.12 -4.86
N GLU A 17 9.50 7.00 -5.21
CA GLU A 17 9.03 6.12 -6.29
C GLU A 17 7.62 5.56 -6.04
N PHE A 18 7.27 5.21 -4.80
CA PHE A 18 5.90 4.81 -4.45
C PHE A 18 4.93 5.96 -4.65
N HIS A 19 5.26 7.16 -4.17
CA HIS A 19 4.40 8.34 -4.25
C HIS A 19 4.19 8.80 -5.68
N SER A 20 5.25 8.93 -6.49
CA SER A 20 5.12 9.34 -7.90
C SER A 20 4.34 8.29 -8.69
N THR A 21 4.50 7.00 -8.39
CA THR A 21 3.71 5.95 -9.05
C THR A 21 2.24 6.01 -8.63
N TYR A 22 1.93 6.26 -7.36
CA TYR A 22 0.55 6.46 -6.91
C TYR A 22 -0.10 7.67 -7.59
N ASP A 23 0.62 8.79 -7.68
CA ASP A 23 0.16 9.99 -8.38
C ASP A 23 -0.16 9.65 -9.85
N HIS A 24 0.75 8.96 -10.53
CA HIS A 24 0.55 8.54 -11.92
C HIS A 24 -0.66 7.61 -12.11
N VAL A 25 -0.87 6.65 -11.20
CA VAL A 25 -2.06 5.78 -11.22
C VAL A 25 -3.34 6.60 -11.07
N ASN A 26 -3.37 7.55 -10.13
CA ASN A 26 -4.53 8.40 -9.90
C ASN A 26 -4.80 9.35 -11.08
N GLU A 27 -3.76 9.94 -11.67
CA GLU A 27 -3.86 10.77 -12.87
C GLU A 27 -4.39 9.98 -14.07
N THR A 28 -3.89 8.76 -14.26
CA THR A 28 -4.34 7.86 -15.33
C THR A 28 -5.81 7.51 -15.14
N ALA A 29 -6.22 7.11 -13.93
CA ALA A 29 -7.61 6.78 -13.63
C ALA A 29 -8.54 7.99 -13.85
N ARG A 30 -8.10 9.19 -13.45
CA ARG A 30 -8.84 10.44 -13.70
C ARG A 30 -8.98 10.74 -15.19
N ALA A 31 -7.94 10.52 -15.99
CA ALA A 31 -7.99 10.71 -17.43
C ALA A 31 -8.97 9.74 -18.10
N ILE A 32 -8.98 8.48 -17.68
CA ILE A 32 -9.93 7.46 -18.15
C ILE A 32 -11.37 7.87 -17.83
N VAL A 33 -11.66 8.25 -16.59
CA VAL A 33 -13.02 8.66 -16.18
C VAL A 33 -13.50 9.87 -16.97
N ARG A 34 -12.64 10.87 -17.22
CA ARG A 34 -12.98 12.02 -18.07
C ARG A 34 -13.34 11.61 -19.49
N ALA A 35 -12.54 10.73 -20.09
CA ALA A 35 -12.81 10.24 -21.44
C ALA A 35 -14.14 9.46 -21.50
N LEU A 36 -14.48 8.69 -20.48
CA LEU A 36 -15.75 7.98 -20.39
C LEU A 36 -16.94 8.93 -20.23
N ASP A 37 -16.80 9.96 -19.40
CA ASP A 37 -17.81 11.00 -19.19
C ASP A 37 -18.13 11.77 -20.49
N GLU A 38 -17.10 12.08 -21.30
CA GLU A 38 -17.27 12.69 -22.64
C GLU A 38 -18.11 11.82 -23.60
N HIS A 39 -18.19 10.51 -23.34
CA HIS A 39 -19.01 9.56 -24.10
C HIS A 39 -20.34 9.23 -23.41
N GLY A 40 -20.69 9.93 -22.32
CA GLY A 40 -21.92 9.69 -21.56
C GLY A 40 -21.92 8.38 -20.76
N ILE A 41 -20.75 7.81 -20.49
CA ILE A 41 -20.62 6.57 -19.71
C ILE A 41 -20.35 6.92 -18.24
N PRO A 42 -21.24 6.56 -17.30
CA PRO A 42 -21.00 6.81 -15.89
C PRO A 42 -19.78 6.01 -15.39
N ALA A 43 -18.80 6.70 -14.82
CA ALA A 43 -17.60 6.07 -14.29
C ALA A 43 -17.09 6.80 -13.04
N CYS A 44 -16.38 6.07 -12.18
CA CYS A 44 -15.77 6.60 -10.97
C CYS A 44 -14.37 6.02 -10.77
N ASN A 45 -13.37 6.89 -10.59
CA ASN A 45 -12.03 6.44 -10.22
C ASN A 45 -11.98 6.23 -8.71
N SER A 46 -11.74 4.99 -8.29
CA SER A 46 -11.32 4.76 -6.91
C SER A 46 -9.91 5.34 -6.70
N VAL A 47 -9.66 5.90 -5.53
CA VAL A 47 -8.37 6.51 -5.23
C VAL A 47 -7.38 5.42 -4.84
N ALA A 48 -6.25 5.34 -5.53
CA ALA A 48 -5.11 4.53 -5.11
C ALA A 48 -4.36 5.25 -3.96
N ALA A 49 -5.08 5.57 -2.88
CA ALA A 49 -4.53 6.25 -1.71
C ALA A 49 -5.13 5.66 -0.43
N PHE A 50 -4.71 6.20 0.70
CA PHE A 50 -5.30 5.87 1.99
C PHE A 50 -6.74 6.38 2.10
N PRO A 51 -7.57 5.66 2.87
CA PRO A 51 -8.96 6.02 3.04
C PRO A 51 -9.08 7.31 3.85
N MET A 52 -10.09 8.11 3.53
CA MET A 52 -10.40 9.34 4.26
C MET A 52 -11.62 9.15 5.18
N GLU A 53 -12.41 8.13 4.89
CA GLU A 53 -13.65 7.75 5.56
C GLU A 53 -13.36 6.84 6.76
N MET A 54 -12.72 7.42 7.78
CA MET A 54 -12.23 6.69 8.96
C MET A 54 -13.34 6.23 9.92
N ASP A 55 -14.56 6.71 9.74
CA ASP A 55 -15.76 6.38 10.51
C ASP A 55 -16.59 5.24 9.87
N LEU A 56 -16.23 4.79 8.67
CA LEU A 56 -16.95 3.72 7.98
C LEU A 56 -16.49 2.32 8.43
N PRO A 57 -17.40 1.32 8.47
CA PRO A 57 -17.04 -0.07 8.75
C PRO A 57 -16.01 -0.66 7.77
N ARG A 58 -15.93 -0.10 6.56
CA ARG A 58 -14.94 -0.41 5.54
C ARG A 58 -14.28 0.89 5.09
N ILE A 59 -13.10 1.14 5.61
CA ILE A 59 -12.35 2.35 5.30
C ILE A 59 -11.91 2.37 3.82
N MET A 60 -11.51 1.23 3.25
CA MET A 60 -11.11 1.13 1.83
C MET A 60 -12.34 0.94 0.93
N MET A 61 -12.56 1.85 -0.02
CA MET A 61 -13.69 1.77 -0.97
C MET A 61 -13.65 0.52 -1.85
N VAL A 62 -12.47 0.14 -2.35
CA VAL A 62 -12.29 -1.01 -3.24
C VAL A 62 -11.10 -1.87 -2.82
N GLN A 63 -11.18 -3.17 -3.14
CA GLN A 63 -10.10 -4.11 -2.91
C GLN A 63 -9.35 -4.34 -4.23
N HIS A 64 -8.40 -3.47 -4.56
CA HIS A 64 -7.69 -3.50 -5.85
C HIS A 64 -7.00 -4.84 -6.15
N LYS A 65 -6.45 -5.52 -5.13
CA LYS A 65 -5.66 -6.73 -5.34
C LYS A 65 -6.53 -7.92 -5.80
N PRO A 66 -7.66 -8.28 -5.15
CA PRO A 66 -8.60 -9.24 -5.70
C PRO A 66 -9.09 -8.87 -7.10
N ILE A 67 -9.46 -7.61 -7.33
CA ILE A 67 -9.93 -7.15 -8.66
C ILE A 67 -8.86 -7.39 -9.73
N ALA A 68 -7.60 -7.08 -9.44
CA ALA A 68 -6.49 -7.33 -10.36
C ALA A 68 -6.25 -8.82 -10.63
N VAL A 69 -6.55 -9.71 -9.68
CA VAL A 69 -6.48 -11.17 -9.90
C VAL A 69 -7.59 -11.61 -10.85
N GLU A 70 -8.84 -11.20 -10.59
CA GLU A 70 -9.98 -11.52 -11.47
C GLU A 70 -9.78 -10.97 -12.88
N ALA A 71 -9.22 -9.77 -13.01
CA ALA A 71 -8.89 -9.14 -14.28
C ALA A 71 -7.64 -9.72 -14.98
N GLY A 72 -7.10 -10.86 -14.52
CA GLY A 72 -5.98 -11.52 -15.17
C GLY A 72 -4.63 -10.78 -15.09
N LEU A 73 -4.50 -9.76 -14.23
CA LEU A 73 -3.26 -8.98 -14.10
C LEU A 73 -2.17 -9.69 -13.28
N GLY A 74 -2.50 -10.79 -12.62
CA GLY A 74 -1.54 -11.59 -11.86
C GLY A 74 -2.20 -12.53 -10.85
N ARG A 75 -1.38 -13.11 -9.97
CA ARG A 75 -1.85 -13.91 -8.82
C ARG A 75 -1.35 -13.36 -7.51
N MET A 76 -2.10 -13.59 -6.44
CA MET A 76 -1.71 -13.23 -5.10
C MET A 76 -0.58 -14.13 -4.59
N GLY A 77 0.57 -13.55 -4.22
CA GLY A 77 1.62 -14.27 -3.51
C GLY A 77 1.33 -14.44 -2.01
N ILE A 78 2.05 -15.32 -1.32
CA ILE A 78 1.91 -15.50 0.15
C ILE A 78 2.28 -14.23 0.93
N HIS A 79 3.07 -13.33 0.33
CA HIS A 79 3.36 -11.98 0.84
C HIS A 79 2.21 -10.98 0.64
N ARG A 80 1.06 -11.42 0.14
CA ARG A 80 -0.17 -10.62 -0.03
C ARG A 80 -0.08 -9.46 -1.01
N SER A 81 0.83 -9.51 -1.98
CA SER A 81 0.82 -8.62 -3.16
C SER A 81 0.58 -9.42 -4.43
N VAL A 82 -0.01 -8.76 -5.43
CA VAL A 82 -0.20 -9.33 -6.76
C VAL A 82 1.17 -9.44 -7.43
N ILE A 83 1.42 -10.58 -8.07
CA ILE A 83 2.63 -10.85 -8.86
C ILE A 83 2.19 -10.85 -10.33
N HIS A 84 2.53 -9.77 -11.04
CA HIS A 84 2.25 -9.62 -12.46
C HIS A 84 3.27 -10.41 -13.29
N PRO A 85 2.88 -11.12 -14.38
CA PRO A 85 3.80 -11.94 -15.19
C PRO A 85 5.04 -11.20 -15.70
N LYS A 86 4.85 -9.97 -16.20
CA LYS A 86 5.93 -9.09 -16.68
C LYS A 86 6.68 -8.31 -15.58
N PHE A 87 5.95 -7.72 -14.64
CA PHE A 87 6.51 -6.73 -13.71
C PHE A 87 6.86 -7.31 -12.32
N GLY A 88 6.45 -8.55 -12.03
CA GLY A 88 6.52 -9.12 -10.69
C GLY A 88 5.61 -8.37 -9.72
N SER A 89 6.03 -8.23 -8.46
CA SER A 89 5.29 -7.46 -7.45
C SER A 89 5.57 -5.96 -7.48
N PHE A 90 6.34 -5.46 -8.45
CA PHE A 90 6.66 -4.04 -8.60
C PHE A 90 5.54 -3.28 -9.33
N VAL A 91 4.30 -3.47 -8.88
CA VAL A 91 3.10 -2.83 -9.42
C VAL A 91 2.30 -2.15 -8.32
N LEU A 92 1.73 -0.98 -8.64
CA LEU A 92 0.65 -0.37 -7.88
C LEU A 92 -0.62 -0.47 -8.72
N LEU A 93 -1.75 -0.60 -8.04
CA LEU A 93 -3.03 -0.92 -8.68
C LEU A 93 -4.00 0.24 -8.46
N GLY A 94 -4.78 0.53 -9.48
CA GLY A 94 -5.94 1.42 -9.42
C GLY A 94 -7.15 0.72 -10.03
N THR A 95 -8.35 1.20 -9.72
CA THR A 95 -9.60 0.64 -10.26
C THR A 95 -10.52 1.78 -10.71
N VAL A 96 -11.06 1.65 -11.91
CA VAL A 96 -12.16 2.49 -12.40
C VAL A 96 -13.43 1.65 -12.34
N LEU A 97 -14.44 2.14 -11.65
CA LEU A 97 -15.76 1.54 -11.59
C LEU A 97 -16.60 2.11 -12.74
N LEU A 98 -17.32 1.24 -13.43
CA LEU A 98 -18.24 1.62 -14.50
C LEU A 98 -19.68 1.42 -14.05
N GLY A 99 -20.57 2.31 -14.48
CA GLY A 99 -22.01 2.21 -14.27
C GLY A 99 -22.75 1.39 -15.34
N CYS A 100 -22.01 0.74 -16.24
CA CYS A 100 -22.55 -0.09 -17.31
C CYS A 100 -21.76 -1.41 -17.41
N GLU A 101 -22.35 -2.40 -18.06
CA GLU A 101 -21.65 -3.64 -18.40
C GLU A 101 -20.69 -3.40 -19.57
N VAL A 102 -19.63 -4.21 -19.61
CA VAL A 102 -18.69 -4.29 -20.74
C VAL A 102 -18.98 -5.52 -21.60
N ASP A 103 -18.50 -5.49 -22.83
CA ASP A 103 -18.70 -6.54 -23.84
C ASP A 103 -17.91 -7.81 -23.56
N ALA A 104 -16.71 -7.69 -23.00
CA ALA A 104 -15.83 -8.81 -22.67
C ALA A 104 -15.20 -8.65 -21.29
N TYR A 105 -15.00 -9.78 -20.60
CA TYR A 105 -14.34 -9.85 -19.31
C TYR A 105 -13.11 -10.76 -19.41
N ASP A 106 -12.00 -10.28 -18.87
CA ASP A 106 -10.81 -11.09 -18.67
C ASP A 106 -11.06 -12.22 -17.66
N GLN A 107 -10.11 -13.15 -17.60
CA GLN A 107 -10.12 -14.28 -16.67
C GLN A 107 -8.82 -14.32 -15.88
N GLN A 108 -8.87 -14.95 -14.71
CA GLN A 108 -7.68 -15.19 -13.90
C GLN A 108 -6.63 -15.97 -14.69
N ILE A 109 -5.35 -15.63 -14.49
CA ILE A 109 -4.27 -16.42 -15.06
C ILE A 109 -4.19 -17.80 -14.37
N ASP A 110 -3.93 -18.83 -15.17
CA ASP A 110 -3.92 -20.24 -14.76
C ASP A 110 -2.69 -20.64 -13.93
N TYR A 111 -1.62 -19.86 -13.99
CA TYR A 111 -0.36 -20.10 -13.28
C TYR A 111 -0.17 -19.20 -12.05
N ASN A 112 0.31 -19.77 -10.94
CA ASN A 112 0.74 -19.02 -9.76
C ASN A 112 2.28 -18.94 -9.67
N PRO A 113 2.89 -17.75 -9.80
CA PRO A 113 4.33 -17.56 -9.66
C PRO A 113 4.85 -17.73 -8.23
N CYS A 114 3.95 -17.74 -7.24
CA CYS A 114 4.28 -18.06 -5.86
C CYS A 114 4.32 -19.58 -5.66
N LEU A 115 5.46 -20.18 -6.03
CA LEU A 115 5.80 -21.59 -5.79
C LEU A 115 6.30 -21.78 -4.34
N GLU A 116 7.12 -22.81 -4.10
CA GLU A 116 7.78 -23.10 -2.81
C GLU A 116 8.96 -22.15 -2.47
N CYS A 117 9.10 -21.05 -3.21
CA CYS A 117 10.23 -20.11 -3.19
C CYS A 117 10.57 -19.57 -1.79
N LYS A 118 9.57 -19.13 -1.02
CA LYS A 118 9.71 -18.62 0.37
C LYS A 118 10.71 -17.45 0.56
N LEU A 119 11.22 -16.81 -0.49
CA LEU A 119 12.13 -15.66 -0.37
C LEU A 119 11.52 -14.50 0.42
N CYS A 120 10.22 -14.23 0.24
CA CYS A 120 9.53 -13.20 1.01
C CYS A 120 9.39 -13.53 2.51
N VAL A 121 9.43 -14.81 2.88
CA VAL A 121 9.45 -15.23 4.29
C VAL A 121 10.79 -14.85 4.91
N ALA A 122 11.89 -15.14 4.22
CA ALA A 122 13.24 -14.79 4.66
C ALA A 122 13.47 -13.28 4.72
N ALA A 123 12.88 -12.52 3.80
CA ALA A 123 13.02 -11.06 3.74
C ALA A 123 12.12 -10.30 4.72
N CYS A 124 11.13 -10.94 5.35
CA CYS A 124 10.16 -10.23 6.18
C CYS A 124 10.77 -9.79 7.52
N PRO A 125 10.95 -8.47 7.77
CA PRO A 125 11.69 -7.99 8.94
C PRO A 125 10.98 -8.25 10.27
N VAL A 126 9.68 -8.48 10.24
CA VAL A 126 8.83 -8.73 11.42
C VAL A 126 8.25 -10.14 11.46
N GLY A 127 8.69 -11.01 10.55
CA GLY A 127 8.21 -12.40 10.49
C GLY A 127 6.70 -12.53 10.27
N ALA A 128 6.07 -11.55 9.62
CA ALA A 128 4.63 -11.54 9.36
C ALA A 128 4.22 -12.60 8.33
N ILE A 129 5.10 -12.96 7.39
CA ILE A 129 4.84 -13.98 6.36
C ILE A 129 5.38 -15.31 6.88
N LYS A 130 4.53 -16.32 7.02
CA LYS A 130 4.90 -17.62 7.58
C LYS A 130 5.24 -18.65 6.48
N PRO A 131 6.15 -19.62 6.74
CA PRO A 131 6.53 -20.64 5.75
C PRO A 131 5.38 -21.53 5.26
N ASP A 132 4.29 -21.63 6.01
CA ASP A 132 3.07 -22.40 5.73
C ASP A 132 2.00 -21.58 4.98
N GLY A 133 2.29 -20.33 4.61
CA GLY A 133 1.35 -19.42 3.96
C GLY A 133 0.51 -18.57 4.92
N GLY A 134 0.66 -18.76 6.23
CA GLY A 134 0.08 -17.88 7.25
C GLY A 134 0.56 -16.42 7.09
N PHE A 135 -0.29 -15.47 7.47
CA PHE A 135 0.04 -14.04 7.41
C PHE A 135 -0.46 -13.30 8.64
N ASP A 136 0.46 -12.74 9.40
CA ASP A 136 0.18 -11.86 10.53
C ASP A 136 -0.01 -10.43 10.04
N PHE A 137 -1.27 -10.06 9.85
CA PHE A 137 -1.65 -8.74 9.37
C PHE A 137 -1.25 -7.63 10.34
N LEU A 138 -1.38 -7.82 11.65
CA LEU A 138 -1.09 -6.79 12.63
C LEU A 138 0.40 -6.46 12.65
N SER A 139 1.27 -7.47 12.69
CA SER A 139 2.71 -7.25 12.64
C SER A 139 3.15 -6.54 11.35
N CYS A 140 2.59 -6.95 10.20
CA CYS A 140 2.88 -6.30 8.92
C CYS A 140 2.37 -4.84 8.87
N HIS A 141 1.12 -4.62 9.31
CA HIS A 141 0.51 -3.29 9.34
C HIS A 141 1.29 -2.36 10.28
N THR A 142 1.57 -2.79 11.51
CA THR A 142 2.31 -1.97 12.48
C THR A 142 3.71 -1.64 11.97
N HIS A 143 4.38 -2.57 11.30
CA HIS A 143 5.68 -2.30 10.67
C HIS A 143 5.55 -1.31 9.50
N ASN A 144 4.76 -1.63 8.48
CA ASN A 144 4.71 -0.87 7.24
C ASN A 144 4.15 0.54 7.46
N TYR A 145 3.13 0.65 8.31
CA TYR A 145 2.38 1.88 8.54
C TYR A 145 2.71 2.54 9.88
N HIS A 146 3.86 2.19 10.46
CA HIS A 146 4.34 2.70 11.73
C HIS A 146 4.36 4.23 11.77
N ASP A 147 4.80 4.91 10.72
CA ASP A 147 5.06 6.35 10.80
C ASP A 147 3.83 7.21 10.42
N PHE A 148 2.62 6.63 10.31
CA PHE A 148 1.36 7.37 10.09
C PHE A 148 0.17 6.72 10.83
N LEU A 149 -0.90 6.29 10.14
CA LEU A 149 -2.14 5.76 10.71
C LEU A 149 -1.93 4.75 11.84
N GLY A 150 -0.92 3.87 11.74
CA GLY A 150 -0.69 2.80 12.70
C GLY A 150 -0.19 3.25 14.08
N ASN A 151 0.54 4.37 14.17
CA ASN A 151 1.15 4.84 15.43
C ASN A 151 0.72 6.26 15.81
N PHE A 152 0.09 7.01 14.91
CA PHE A 152 -0.22 8.41 15.14
C PHE A 152 -1.13 8.61 16.37
N THR A 153 -2.16 7.78 16.53
CA THR A 153 -3.06 7.85 17.69
C THR A 153 -2.31 7.56 19.00
N GLN A 154 -1.52 6.49 19.05
CA GLN A 154 -0.69 6.18 20.22
C GLN A 154 0.33 7.29 20.53
N TRP A 155 0.90 7.91 19.50
CA TRP A 155 1.79 9.05 19.69
C TRP A 155 1.07 10.25 20.31
N VAL A 156 -0.15 10.58 19.86
CA VAL A 156 -0.99 11.63 20.45
C VAL A 156 -1.33 11.31 21.91
N GLU A 157 -1.68 10.06 22.23
CA GLU A 157 -1.93 9.62 23.61
C GLU A 157 -0.68 9.81 24.49
N LYS A 158 0.51 9.41 24.01
CA LYS A 158 1.77 9.63 24.73
C LYS A 158 2.09 11.12 24.94
N VAL A 159 1.67 12.00 24.02
CA VAL A 159 1.79 13.46 24.18
C VAL A 159 0.82 13.95 25.26
N ALA A 160 -0.45 13.51 25.23
CA ALA A 160 -1.47 13.91 26.18
C ALA A 160 -1.19 13.42 27.62
N ASP A 161 -0.63 12.23 27.76
CA ASP A 161 -0.27 11.61 29.04
C ASP A 161 1.03 12.15 29.65
N ALA A 162 1.83 12.91 28.88
CA ALA A 162 3.10 13.43 29.36
C ALA A 162 2.90 14.63 30.29
N LYS A 163 3.60 14.62 31.44
CA LYS A 163 3.53 15.71 32.43
C LYS A 163 4.20 17.00 31.95
N ASP A 164 5.32 16.84 31.26
CA ASP A 164 6.15 17.91 30.73
C ASP A 164 7.03 17.41 29.55
N ALA A 165 7.82 18.31 28.97
CA ALA A 165 8.69 17.99 27.83
C ALA A 165 9.80 16.96 28.17
N ARG A 166 10.20 16.83 29.43
CA ARG A 166 11.21 15.83 29.86
C ARG A 166 10.56 14.45 29.93
N ASP A 167 9.38 14.34 30.54
CA ASP A 167 8.59 13.10 30.59
C ASP A 167 8.26 12.59 29.17
N TYR A 168 7.81 13.49 28.29
CA TYR A 168 7.55 13.16 26.88
C TYR A 168 8.79 12.55 26.19
N ARG A 169 9.95 13.20 26.30
CA ARG A 169 11.20 12.73 25.66
C ARG A 169 11.73 11.43 26.26
N ALA A 170 11.34 11.06 27.47
CA ALA A 170 11.65 9.76 28.05
C ALA A 170 10.75 8.64 27.49
N ARG A 171 9.54 8.98 27.01
CA ARG A 171 8.55 8.03 26.45
C ARG A 171 8.67 7.86 24.93
N VAL A 172 8.96 8.94 24.23
CA VAL A 172 9.01 8.98 22.76
C VAL A 172 10.40 9.43 22.32
N PRO A 173 11.17 8.56 21.64
CA PRO A 173 12.44 8.94 21.05
C PRO A 173 12.27 10.13 20.10
N ARG A 174 13.23 11.07 20.12
CA ARG A 174 13.20 12.24 19.24
C ARG A 174 13.05 11.87 17.77
N THR A 175 13.68 10.78 17.34
CA THR A 175 13.60 10.26 15.97
C THR A 175 12.19 9.81 15.57
N GLU A 176 11.42 9.24 16.50
CA GLU A 176 10.02 8.85 16.26
C GLU A 176 9.16 10.09 16.01
N THR A 177 9.31 11.13 16.82
CA THR A 177 8.60 12.41 16.61
C THR A 177 8.92 13.02 15.25
N LEU A 178 10.20 13.04 14.86
CA LEU A 178 10.64 13.59 13.59
C LEU A 178 10.13 12.76 12.39
N ASN A 179 10.08 11.43 12.52
CA ASN A 179 9.53 10.55 11.49
C ASN A 179 8.03 10.76 11.31
N ILE A 180 7.27 10.91 12.40
CA ILE A 180 5.84 11.23 12.35
C ILE A 180 5.62 12.59 11.70
N TRP A 181 6.38 13.62 12.11
CA TRP A 181 6.31 14.94 11.48
C TRP A 181 6.60 14.88 9.97
N GLN A 182 7.60 14.12 9.55
CA GLN A 182 7.96 13.95 8.15
C GLN A 182 6.83 13.29 7.34
N SER A 183 6.23 12.22 7.87
CA SER A 183 5.11 11.52 7.23
C SER A 183 3.86 12.38 7.10
N LEU A 184 3.60 13.24 8.08
CA LEU A 184 2.43 14.15 8.08
C LEU A 184 2.64 15.37 7.17
N SER A 185 3.86 15.91 7.12
CA SER A 185 4.14 17.16 6.39
C SER A 185 4.37 16.96 4.89
N PHE A 186 4.67 15.73 4.48
CA PHE A 186 4.95 15.41 3.09
C PHE A 186 3.92 14.41 2.54
N LYS A 187 4.18 13.12 2.69
CA LYS A 187 3.31 12.01 2.29
C LYS A 187 3.60 10.81 3.21
N PRO A 188 2.68 9.83 3.34
CA PRO A 188 2.86 8.67 4.21
C PRO A 188 4.20 7.96 3.98
N GLY A 189 4.99 7.80 5.05
CA GLY A 189 6.26 7.09 5.03
C GLY A 189 6.09 5.57 5.15
N TYR A 190 6.14 4.86 4.03
CA TYR A 190 6.08 3.41 3.98
C TYR A 190 7.40 2.77 4.40
N LYS A 191 7.30 1.67 5.15
CA LYS A 191 8.43 0.79 5.49
C LYS A 191 8.47 -0.50 4.67
N ALA A 192 7.52 -0.71 3.76
CA ALA A 192 7.46 -1.87 2.87
C ALA A 192 8.71 -2.08 2.00
N ALA A 193 9.48 -1.02 1.73
CA ALA A 193 10.76 -1.13 1.01
C ALA A 193 11.79 -2.01 1.75
N TYR A 194 11.68 -2.15 3.08
CA TYR A 194 12.55 -3.04 3.86
C TYR A 194 12.27 -4.53 3.64
N CYS A 195 11.13 -4.88 3.04
CA CYS A 195 10.80 -6.27 2.72
C CYS A 195 11.43 -6.75 1.39
N ILE A 196 12.10 -5.85 0.67
CA ILE A 196 12.55 -6.06 -0.72
C ILE A 196 13.95 -5.51 -0.97
N SER A 197 14.60 -4.96 0.05
CA SER A 197 15.99 -4.48 0.06
C SER A 197 16.96 -5.55 0.55
#